data_AF-A0A937T134-F1
#
_entry.id   AF-A0A937T134-F1
#
_cell.length_a   1.000
_cell.length_b   1.000
_cell.length_c   1.000
_cell.angle_alpha   90.00
_cell.angle_beta   90.00
_cell.angle_gamma   90.00
#
_symmetry.space_group_name_H-M   'P 1'
#
loop_
_entity.id
_entity.type
_entity.pdbx_description
1 polymer ?
#
loop_
_entity_poly.entity_id
_entity_poly.type
_entity_poly.pdbx_seq_one_letter_code
_entity_poly.pdbx_strand_id
1 'polypeptide(L)'
;MRDWAMGVMLAASLWIAWSDGAVGAITVNQDAAGVTVTTDRYEVHLAADQGYTVTSVTDRLSHRTLKVRRAGLEIVEERERPKWTGVGFGSPTIHRESDAQATCELTRTEETVVCTVRWASPAPQVEKTMVFRADTAAIDVQYDLRVNRALEQIVYALYVLDVPLRLKAWFYPGRKRHESREPVEAYYTPAPGYAYAHDGKTGMGLIGYGDGSLARSVFPGANTTYLGCTTEPLRWKPLPYELSFRTSIVVGLGPDAVAALYRQDAEHLKPVEVAELESEKLIYRSGEKGRARVVLRNNTSQIQAVTLRTQIEDGIQDVRSLPAQTVELKAVSDTKVEIDWPQRGEYGFTLIVDARDGQGQLLDTARDYFAVADFFMRVGQTTVWNAGWMRYPYLIPGRVEQAKRAYQGVIEYYCWAPDQVFDLTPDTETFEPHTESQGAYRTELTRTFVKDLVSTAHQHGLRVLAMDTGFCSLHGALTHPDRVKYTEDGQIYFYNGRIHDGRRFNAVGAHLFTPEATTAWANEMCASVDMFGWDGVRFDWNFIPVAPQDPLYAAAAGRKEKGI
;
A
#
# COMPACT_ATOMS: atom_id res chain seq x y z
N MET A 1 8.05 -54.81 30.22
CA MET A 1 9.25 -54.29 29.52
C MET A 1 9.06 -52.78 29.39
N ARG A 2 9.58 -52.05 30.39
CA ARG A 2 10.56 -50.94 30.26
C ARG A 2 10.03 -49.81 29.37
N ASP A 3 9.35 -48.85 29.98
CA ASP A 3 9.90 -47.60 30.52
C ASP A 3 10.14 -46.57 29.41
N TRP A 4 9.60 -45.36 29.58
CA TRP A 4 10.21 -44.06 29.30
C TRP A 4 9.15 -42.99 29.64
N ALA A 5 9.12 -42.62 30.92
CA ALA A 5 8.49 -41.40 31.39
C ALA A 5 9.55 -40.29 31.33
N MET A 6 9.40 -39.34 30.41
CA MET A 6 10.18 -38.11 30.41
C MET A 6 9.44 -37.08 31.27
N GLY A 7 10.01 -36.79 32.44
CA GLY A 7 9.59 -35.70 33.31
C GLY A 7 9.89 -34.35 32.67
N VAL A 8 8.88 -33.48 32.66
CA VAL A 8 9.05 -32.06 32.40
C VAL A 8 9.42 -31.42 33.74
N MET A 9 10.70 -31.05 33.90
CA MET A 9 11.14 -30.17 34.98
C MET A 9 10.59 -28.76 34.72
N LEU A 10 9.71 -28.30 35.60
CA LEU A 10 9.45 -26.88 35.84
C LEU A 10 10.72 -26.25 36.41
N ALA A 11 11.48 -25.55 35.57
CA ALA A 11 12.51 -24.64 36.04
C ALA A 11 11.83 -23.40 36.63
N ALA A 12 11.85 -23.26 37.95
CA ALA A 12 11.47 -22.04 38.64
C ALA A 12 12.53 -20.97 38.36
N SER A 13 12.16 -19.97 37.57
CA SER A 13 12.97 -18.78 37.33
C SER A 13 13.10 -17.99 38.65
N LEU A 14 14.32 -17.85 39.15
CA LEU A 14 14.62 -16.97 40.29
C LEU A 14 14.38 -15.51 39.86
N TRP A 15 13.38 -14.88 40.46
CA TRP A 15 13.15 -13.44 40.38
C TRP A 15 14.14 -12.73 41.31
N ILE A 16 15.23 -12.19 40.75
CA ILE A 16 16.10 -11.27 41.50
C ILE A 16 15.62 -9.86 41.19
N ALA A 17 14.94 -9.22 42.15
CA ALA A 17 14.64 -7.80 42.10
C ALA A 17 15.94 -7.01 42.35
N TRP A 18 16.55 -6.50 41.29
CA TRP A 18 17.68 -5.59 41.37
C TRP A 18 17.15 -4.15 41.40
N SER A 19 17.25 -3.49 42.56
CA SER A 19 17.08 -2.04 42.67
C SER A 19 18.41 -1.43 43.05
N ASP A 20 19.28 -1.19 42.06
CA ASP A 20 20.56 -0.52 42.29
C ASP A 20 20.62 0.85 41.58
N GLY A 21 20.67 1.88 42.42
CA GLY A 21 21.55 3.05 42.36
C GLY A 21 21.76 3.73 41.00
N ALA A 22 21.20 4.93 40.87
CA ALA A 22 21.43 5.85 39.78
C ALA A 22 22.88 6.38 39.76
N VAL A 23 23.70 5.84 38.85
CA VAL A 23 24.75 6.58 38.13
C VAL A 23 24.87 5.96 36.72
N GLY A 24 23.99 6.37 35.82
CA GLY A 24 24.01 5.95 34.42
C GLY A 24 22.85 6.56 33.67
N ALA A 25 23.09 7.08 32.47
CA ALA A 25 22.10 7.77 31.65
C ALA A 25 21.00 6.84 31.07
N ILE A 26 21.07 5.54 31.37
CA ILE A 26 20.06 4.54 31.06
C ILE A 26 19.66 3.75 32.31
N THR A 27 18.36 3.66 32.59
CA THR A 27 17.79 2.83 33.66
C THR A 27 16.95 1.70 33.07
N VAL A 28 16.94 0.56 33.76
CA VAL A 28 16.19 -0.63 33.35
C VAL A 28 15.41 -1.14 34.54
N ASN A 29 14.11 -1.35 34.35
CA ASN A 29 13.25 -2.02 35.31
C ASN A 29 12.67 -3.28 34.65
N GLN A 30 12.92 -4.44 35.24
CA GLN A 30 12.39 -5.72 34.77
C GLN A 30 11.47 -6.32 35.83
N ASP A 31 10.23 -6.58 35.45
CA ASP A 31 9.22 -7.20 36.30
C ASP A 31 8.47 -8.31 35.53
N ALA A 32 7.43 -8.89 36.15
CA ALA A 32 6.62 -9.95 35.53
C ALA A 32 5.82 -9.47 34.32
N ALA A 33 5.52 -8.17 34.21
CA ALA A 33 4.84 -7.60 33.06
C ALA A 33 5.80 -7.40 31.88
N GLY A 34 7.09 -7.16 32.14
CA GLY A 34 8.14 -7.17 31.13
C GLY A 34 9.35 -6.30 31.47
N VAL A 35 9.82 -5.53 30.49
CA VAL A 35 11.02 -4.69 30.63
C VAL A 35 10.70 -3.25 30.27
N THR A 36 11.06 -2.32 31.14
CA THR A 36 11.05 -0.89 30.87
C THR A 36 12.48 -0.39 30.78
N VAL A 37 12.84 0.27 29.68
CA VAL A 37 14.14 0.91 29.48
C VAL A 37 13.92 2.42 29.35
N THR A 38 14.60 3.20 30.18
CA THR A 38 14.51 4.66 30.16
C THR A 38 15.87 5.24 29.85
N THR A 39 15.96 6.01 28.76
CA THR A 39 17.11 6.83 28.36
C THR A 39 16.79 8.30 28.59
N ASP A 40 17.72 9.22 28.29
CA ASP A 40 17.43 10.66 28.30
C ASP A 40 16.48 11.09 27.19
N ARG A 41 16.35 10.30 26.12
CA ARG A 41 15.51 10.61 24.96
C ARG A 41 14.11 10.01 25.05
N TYR A 42 14.02 8.77 25.54
CA TYR A 42 12.76 8.03 25.54
C TYR A 42 12.66 7.05 26.71
N GLU A 43 11.43 6.63 27.00
CA GLU A 43 11.14 5.46 27.83
C GLU A 43 10.35 4.47 26.98
N VAL A 44 10.76 3.20 26.96
CA VAL A 44 10.14 2.15 26.16
C VAL A 44 9.74 0.98 27.04
N HIS A 45 8.53 0.48 26.83
CA HIS A 45 8.00 -0.68 27.53
C HIS A 45 7.90 -1.87 26.57
N LEU A 46 8.51 -2.98 26.97
CA LEU A 46 8.47 -4.27 26.30
C LEU A 46 7.62 -5.22 27.14
N ALA A 47 6.55 -5.77 26.59
CA ALA A 47 5.64 -6.63 27.35
C ALA A 47 5.99 -8.11 27.21
N ALA A 48 6.18 -8.81 28.33
CA ALA A 48 6.57 -10.22 28.36
C ALA A 48 5.48 -11.15 27.78
N ASP A 49 4.21 -10.83 28.01
CA ASP A 49 3.06 -11.56 27.45
C ASP A 49 2.84 -11.30 25.95
N GLN A 50 3.63 -10.39 25.36
CA GLN A 50 3.64 -10.09 23.92
C GLN A 50 5.03 -10.31 23.31
N GLY A 51 5.73 -11.36 23.73
CA GLY A 51 7.03 -11.73 23.17
C GLY A 51 8.13 -10.68 23.37
N TYR A 52 8.04 -9.85 24.41
CA TYR A 52 8.92 -8.70 24.66
C TYR A 52 8.96 -7.70 23.49
N THR A 53 7.79 -7.46 22.88
CA THR A 53 7.60 -6.43 21.83
C THR A 53 7.23 -5.08 22.45
N VAL A 54 7.48 -3.99 21.71
CA VAL A 54 7.19 -2.61 22.15
C VAL A 54 5.68 -2.39 22.25
N THR A 55 5.20 -2.00 23.43
CA THR A 55 3.78 -1.70 23.69
C THR A 55 3.52 -0.21 23.92
N SER A 56 4.53 0.53 24.36
CA SER A 56 4.50 1.99 24.39
C SER A 56 5.90 2.58 24.38
N VAL A 57 5.97 3.80 23.87
CA VAL A 57 7.18 4.63 23.90
C VAL A 57 6.81 6.03 24.33
N THR A 58 7.46 6.54 25.37
CA THR A 58 7.34 7.93 25.82
C THR A 58 8.52 8.74 25.32
N ASP A 59 8.26 9.73 24.46
CA ASP A 59 9.22 10.78 24.16
C ASP A 59 9.38 11.65 25.40
N ARG A 60 10.58 11.66 25.99
CA ARG A 60 10.85 12.36 27.25
C ARG A 60 11.06 13.86 27.06
N LEU A 61 11.36 14.32 25.85
CA LEU A 61 11.47 15.75 25.55
C LEU A 61 10.09 16.38 25.39
N SER A 62 9.17 15.68 24.71
CA SER A 62 7.80 16.14 24.54
C SER A 62 6.85 15.67 25.67
N HIS A 63 7.33 14.82 26.58
CA HIS A 63 6.55 14.13 27.62
C HIS A 63 5.32 13.39 27.10
N ARG A 64 5.39 12.84 25.89
CA ARG A 64 4.25 12.21 25.23
C ARG A 64 4.46 10.72 25.05
N THR A 65 3.48 9.94 25.50
CA THR A 65 3.45 8.49 25.29
C THR A 65 2.68 8.12 24.03
N LEU A 66 3.39 7.47 23.11
CA LEU A 66 2.85 6.81 21.93
C LEU A 66 2.52 5.37 22.29
N LYS A 67 1.24 5.00 22.23
CA LYS A 67 0.81 3.61 22.46
C LYS A 67 0.98 2.80 21.18
N VAL A 68 1.41 1.56 21.33
CA VAL A 68 1.63 0.63 20.23
C VAL A 68 0.67 -0.54 20.39
N ARG A 69 -0.19 -0.77 19.41
CA ARG A 69 -1.12 -1.91 19.39
C ARG A 69 -0.38 -3.22 19.22
N ARG A 70 0.66 -3.18 18.38
CA ARG A 70 1.46 -4.33 17.96
C ARG A 70 2.79 -3.83 17.42
N ALA A 71 3.88 -4.46 17.85
CA ALA A 71 5.20 -4.30 17.30
C ALA A 71 5.85 -5.68 17.09
N GLY A 72 6.94 -5.74 16.32
CA GLY A 72 7.77 -6.92 16.19
C GLY A 72 7.68 -7.60 14.83
N LEU A 73 8.28 -8.77 14.74
CA LEU A 73 8.42 -9.52 13.51
C LEU A 73 7.14 -10.30 13.18
N GLU A 74 6.63 -10.10 11.96
CA GLU A 74 5.62 -10.94 11.31
C GLU A 74 6.28 -11.76 10.20
N ILE A 75 6.09 -13.08 10.23
CA ILE A 75 6.72 -14.04 9.33
C ILE A 75 5.63 -14.73 8.52
N VAL A 76 5.65 -14.51 7.20
CA VAL A 76 4.65 -15.03 6.27
C VAL A 76 5.13 -16.38 5.72
N GLU A 77 4.60 -17.49 6.24
CA GLU A 77 4.93 -18.84 5.78
C GLU A 77 4.13 -19.21 4.53
N GLU A 78 4.82 -19.68 3.50
CA GLU A 78 4.23 -20.17 2.26
C GLU A 78 3.99 -21.69 2.33
N ARG A 79 3.13 -22.10 3.27
CA ARG A 79 2.91 -23.52 3.62
C ARG A 79 2.47 -24.39 2.45
N GLU A 80 1.73 -23.81 1.51
CA GLU A 80 1.11 -24.55 0.41
C GLU A 80 2.01 -24.73 -0.81
N ARG A 81 3.21 -24.12 -0.85
CA ARG A 81 4.13 -24.23 -2.01
C ARG A 81 4.29 -25.66 -2.57
N PRO A 82 4.42 -26.72 -1.75
CA PRO A 82 4.53 -28.10 -2.27
C PRO A 82 3.21 -28.70 -2.82
N LYS A 83 2.07 -28.06 -2.58
CA LYS A 83 0.71 -28.55 -2.91
C LYS A 83 0.01 -27.71 -3.98
N TRP A 84 0.71 -26.75 -4.59
CA TRP A 84 0.17 -25.92 -5.67
C TRP A 84 -0.29 -26.77 -6.84
N THR A 85 -1.60 -27.02 -6.89
CA THR A 85 -2.27 -27.85 -7.91
C THR A 85 -3.50 -27.15 -8.49
N GLY A 86 -3.76 -25.87 -8.13
CA GLY A 86 -4.94 -25.13 -8.56
C GLY A 86 -4.77 -23.60 -8.52
N VAL A 87 -5.81 -22.88 -8.95
CA VAL A 87 -5.80 -21.42 -9.26
C VAL A 87 -6.05 -20.52 -8.03
N GLY A 88 -6.02 -21.07 -6.81
CA GLY A 88 -6.28 -20.33 -5.58
C GLY A 88 -5.07 -20.34 -4.65
N PHE A 89 -4.67 -19.17 -4.16
CA PHE A 89 -3.71 -19.05 -3.06
C PHE A 89 -4.44 -19.35 -1.75
N GLY A 90 -4.07 -20.40 -1.00
CA GLY A 90 -4.52 -20.51 0.39
C GLY A 90 -4.00 -19.33 1.22
N SER A 91 -4.72 -18.97 2.29
CA SER A 91 -4.29 -17.88 3.17
C SER A 91 -2.93 -18.21 3.78
N PRO A 92 -1.94 -17.31 3.69
CA PRO A 92 -0.63 -17.56 4.29
C PRO A 92 -0.77 -17.73 5.80
N THR A 93 0.06 -18.59 6.39
CA THR A 93 0.17 -18.67 7.85
C THR A 93 1.11 -17.57 8.30
N ILE A 94 0.63 -16.66 9.16
CA ILE A 94 1.43 -15.56 9.70
C ILE A 94 1.82 -15.92 11.14
N HIS A 95 3.12 -16.08 11.38
CA HIS A 95 3.68 -16.20 12.72
C HIS A 95 4.06 -14.82 13.22
N ARG A 96 3.62 -14.45 14.43
CA ARG A 96 3.90 -13.14 15.01
C ARG A 96 4.72 -13.27 16.27
N GLU A 97 5.73 -12.43 16.38
CA GLU A 97 6.52 -12.28 17.60
C GLU A 97 5.65 -11.93 18.81
N SER A 98 4.64 -11.07 18.63
CA SER A 98 3.71 -10.66 19.70
C SER A 98 2.88 -11.80 20.27
N ASP A 99 2.75 -12.91 19.54
CA ASP A 99 1.94 -14.06 19.91
C ASP A 99 2.83 -15.21 20.44
N ALA A 100 4.16 -15.03 20.44
CA ALA A 100 5.12 -16.07 20.74
C ALA A 100 5.48 -16.11 22.24
N GLN A 101 5.71 -17.32 22.75
CA GLN A 101 6.40 -17.50 24.01
C GLN A 101 7.90 -17.23 23.79
N ALA A 102 8.42 -16.20 24.46
CA ALA A 102 9.79 -15.75 24.29
C ALA A 102 10.54 -15.74 25.63
N THR A 103 11.85 -15.92 25.56
CA THR A 103 12.76 -15.63 26.68
C THR A 103 13.50 -14.33 26.41
N CYS A 104 13.86 -13.60 27.46
CA CYS A 104 14.55 -12.33 27.38
C CYS A 104 15.77 -12.32 28.31
N GLU A 105 16.92 -11.93 27.77
CA GLU A 105 18.16 -11.72 28.49
C GLU A 105 18.61 -10.27 28.31
N LEU A 106 19.04 -9.64 29.41
CA LEU A 106 19.50 -8.26 29.41
C LEU A 106 20.98 -8.21 29.75
N THR A 107 21.76 -7.48 28.95
CA THR A 107 23.13 -7.08 29.29
C THR A 107 23.20 -5.55 29.33
N ARG A 108 23.91 -5.01 30.32
CA ARG A 108 23.93 -3.56 30.59
C ARG A 108 25.35 -3.06 30.80
N THR A 109 25.61 -1.88 30.27
CA THR A 109 26.75 -1.00 30.57
C THR A 109 26.21 0.36 31.05
N GLU A 110 27.08 1.32 31.36
CA GLU A 110 26.65 2.67 31.76
C GLU A 110 25.89 3.42 30.65
N GLU A 111 26.22 3.15 29.39
CA GLU A 111 25.70 3.89 28.23
C GLU A 111 24.75 3.07 27.35
N THR A 112 24.80 1.75 27.45
CA THR A 112 24.07 0.84 26.54
C THR A 112 23.38 -0.28 27.31
N VAL A 113 22.16 -0.60 26.89
CA VAL A 113 21.42 -1.82 27.28
C VAL A 113 21.17 -2.64 26.02
N VAL A 114 21.47 -3.93 26.09
CA VAL A 114 21.18 -4.90 25.03
C VAL A 114 20.16 -5.90 25.55
N CYS A 115 19.02 -6.00 24.86
CA CYS A 115 17.95 -6.93 25.13
C CYS A 115 17.92 -8.00 24.05
N THR A 116 18.29 -9.24 24.43
CA THR A 116 18.27 -10.39 23.53
C THR A 116 17.05 -11.23 23.84
N VAL A 117 16.16 -11.34 22.85
CA VAL A 117 14.90 -12.07 22.95
C VAL A 117 14.95 -13.28 22.02
N ARG A 118 14.60 -14.46 22.52
CA ARG A 118 14.58 -15.70 21.74
C ARG A 118 13.19 -16.29 21.71
N TRP A 119 12.72 -16.64 20.53
CA TRP A 119 11.45 -17.33 20.33
C TRP A 119 11.53 -18.24 19.10
N ALA A 120 10.55 -19.13 18.97
CA ALA A 120 10.48 -20.03 17.83
C ALA A 120 9.04 -20.26 17.41
N SER A 121 8.86 -20.59 16.13
CA SER A 121 7.61 -21.11 15.58
C SER A 121 7.94 -22.32 14.69
N PRO A 122 6.93 -22.98 14.10
CA PRO A 122 7.18 -24.06 13.15
C PRO A 122 8.03 -23.66 11.93
N ALA A 123 8.08 -22.36 11.59
CA ALA A 123 8.77 -21.88 10.39
C ALA A 123 10.23 -21.44 10.67
N PRO A 124 10.52 -20.51 11.60
CA PRO A 124 11.90 -20.29 12.03
C PRO A 124 12.12 -20.32 13.55
N GLN A 125 13.39 -20.46 13.91
CA GLN A 125 13.93 -20.05 15.21
C GLN A 125 14.46 -18.62 15.06
N VAL A 126 14.18 -17.76 16.03
CA VAL A 126 14.46 -16.33 15.95
C VAL A 126 15.20 -15.87 17.20
N GLU A 127 16.33 -15.19 16.99
CA GLU A 127 17.00 -14.37 17.98
C GLU A 127 16.84 -12.90 17.58
N LYS A 128 16.27 -12.09 18.46
CA LYS A 128 16.14 -10.64 18.30
C LYS A 128 17.09 -9.97 19.27
N THR A 129 17.90 -9.04 18.80
CA THR A 129 18.73 -8.15 19.62
C THR A 129 18.22 -6.73 19.48
N MET A 130 17.83 -6.13 20.61
CA MET A 130 17.47 -4.71 20.69
C MET A 130 18.57 -3.96 21.45
N VAL A 131 19.11 -2.89 20.86
CA VAL A 131 20.16 -2.06 21.48
C VAL A 131 19.61 -0.69 21.79
N PHE A 132 19.66 -0.33 23.06
CA PHE A 132 19.28 0.98 23.59
C PHE A 132 20.55 1.72 24.01
N ARG A 133 20.73 2.95 23.53
CA ARG A 133 21.85 3.81 23.96
C ARG A 133 21.31 5.09 24.58
N ALA A 134 22.03 5.62 25.56
CA ALA A 134 21.60 6.79 26.32
C ALA A 134 21.48 8.07 25.48
N ASP A 135 22.33 8.24 24.47
CA ASP A 135 22.53 9.48 23.72
C ASP A 135 21.73 9.55 22.40
N THR A 136 21.18 8.43 21.95
CA THR A 136 20.45 8.32 20.68
C THR A 136 18.94 8.28 20.87
N ALA A 137 18.21 8.72 19.84
CA ALA A 137 16.76 8.64 19.75
C ALA A 137 16.29 7.39 18.96
N ALA A 138 17.21 6.48 18.64
CA ALA A 138 16.93 5.21 17.97
C ALA A 138 17.01 4.01 18.94
N ILE A 139 16.26 2.98 18.59
CA ILE A 139 16.37 1.63 19.16
C ILE A 139 16.76 0.73 18.00
N ASP A 140 17.99 0.25 17.98
CA ASP A 140 18.42 -0.67 16.93
C ASP A 140 17.83 -2.05 17.19
N VAL A 141 17.30 -2.68 16.14
CA VAL A 141 16.71 -4.01 16.20
C VAL A 141 17.35 -4.88 15.11
N GLN A 142 17.99 -5.96 15.53
CA GLN A 142 18.51 -7.00 14.64
C GLN A 142 17.78 -8.31 14.92
N TYR A 143 17.46 -9.02 13.86
CA TYR A 143 16.90 -10.37 13.90
C TYR A 143 17.83 -11.30 13.16
N ASP A 144 18.20 -12.40 13.82
CA ASP A 144 18.90 -13.51 13.20
C ASP A 144 17.97 -14.74 13.23
N LEU A 145 17.63 -15.22 12.04
CA LEU A 145 16.66 -16.28 11.84
C LEU A 145 17.33 -17.51 11.27
N ARG A 146 16.99 -18.68 11.83
CA ARG A 146 17.22 -19.99 11.21
C ARG A 146 15.90 -20.49 10.62
N VAL A 147 15.79 -20.42 9.29
CA VAL A 147 14.55 -20.71 8.56
C VAL A 147 14.52 -22.16 8.09
N ASN A 148 13.46 -22.88 8.48
CA ASN A 148 13.27 -24.29 8.17
C ASN A 148 12.06 -24.56 7.26
N ARG A 149 11.26 -23.55 6.95
CA ARG A 149 10.11 -23.62 6.04
C ARG A 149 10.11 -22.45 5.06
N ALA A 150 9.49 -22.65 3.90
CA ALA A 150 9.45 -21.63 2.86
C ALA A 150 8.69 -20.39 3.37
N LEU A 151 9.31 -19.23 3.21
CA LEU A 151 8.73 -17.95 3.59
C LEU A 151 8.42 -17.14 2.33
N GLU A 152 7.31 -16.41 2.36
CA GLU A 152 7.03 -15.39 1.37
C GLU A 152 7.85 -14.14 1.62
N GLN A 153 7.80 -13.62 2.85
CA GLN A 153 8.50 -12.43 3.30
C GLN A 153 8.54 -12.41 4.84
N ILE A 154 9.41 -11.57 5.40
CA ILE A 154 9.33 -11.17 6.81
C ILE A 154 9.16 -9.65 6.88
N VAL A 155 8.49 -9.20 7.95
CA VAL A 155 8.17 -7.78 8.16
C VAL A 155 8.36 -7.44 9.62
N TYR A 156 9.14 -6.41 9.94
CA TYR A 156 8.97 -5.71 11.20
C TYR A 156 7.78 -4.78 11.09
N ALA A 157 6.71 -5.08 11.81
CA ALA A 157 5.49 -4.30 11.81
C ALA A 157 5.41 -3.44 13.06
N LEU A 158 4.97 -2.19 12.92
CA LEU A 158 4.78 -1.24 14.01
C LEU A 158 3.43 -0.52 13.82
N TYR A 159 2.47 -0.81 14.72
CA TYR A 159 1.11 -0.28 14.69
C TYR A 159 0.90 0.73 15.82
N VAL A 160 1.05 2.01 15.52
CA VAL A 160 0.97 3.12 16.50
C VAL A 160 -0.48 3.59 16.65
N LEU A 161 -1.00 3.54 17.88
CA LEU A 161 -2.35 3.99 18.26
C LEU A 161 -2.36 5.47 18.68
N ASP A 162 -2.18 6.35 17.71
CA ASP A 162 -2.09 7.78 17.99
C ASP A 162 -2.86 8.63 16.95
N VAL A 163 -3.87 9.36 17.44
CA VAL A 163 -4.79 10.14 16.60
C VAL A 163 -4.11 11.33 15.91
N PRO A 164 -3.24 12.13 16.59
CA PRO A 164 -2.50 13.18 15.91
C PRO A 164 -1.55 12.68 14.83
N LEU A 165 -0.80 11.59 15.06
CA LEU A 165 0.10 11.01 14.05
C LEU A 165 -0.69 10.54 12.82
N ARG A 166 -1.90 10.01 13.00
CA ARG A 166 -2.81 9.68 11.89
C ARG A 166 -3.11 10.87 10.98
N LEU A 167 -3.24 12.07 11.53
CA LEU A 167 -3.68 13.26 10.77
C LEU A 167 -2.52 14.01 10.09
N LYS A 168 -1.28 13.76 10.51
CA LYS A 168 -0.10 14.55 10.11
C LYS A 168 1.10 13.72 9.68
N ALA A 169 0.94 12.45 9.35
CA ALA A 169 2.06 11.60 8.95
C ALA A 169 2.73 12.11 7.66
N TRP A 170 4.00 12.53 7.77
CA TRP A 170 4.83 13.00 6.65
C TRP A 170 5.84 11.93 6.25
N PHE A 171 5.97 11.65 4.96
CA PHE A 171 6.81 10.56 4.42
C PHE A 171 7.97 11.13 3.60
N TYR A 172 9.16 10.52 3.75
CA TYR A 172 10.38 10.99 3.13
C TYR A 172 11.13 9.80 2.50
N PRO A 173 10.89 9.50 1.23
CA PRO A 173 11.53 8.36 0.58
C PRO A 173 13.03 8.58 0.34
N GLY A 174 13.78 7.47 0.37
CA GLY A 174 15.21 7.41 0.12
C GLY A 174 15.60 6.95 -1.29
N ARG A 175 14.81 6.09 -1.95
CA ARG A 175 15.18 5.43 -3.23
C ARG A 175 13.98 5.00 -4.09
N LYS A 176 14.26 4.44 -5.27
CA LYS A 176 13.32 4.06 -6.34
C LYS A 176 12.36 2.91 -5.97
N ARG A 177 11.07 3.22 -5.99
CA ARG A 177 9.89 2.55 -5.40
C ARG A 177 9.73 1.03 -5.69
N HIS A 178 9.38 0.25 -4.66
CA HIS A 178 8.98 -1.17 -4.74
C HIS A 178 7.48 -1.29 -4.37
N GLU A 179 6.77 -2.28 -4.89
CA GLU A 179 5.38 -2.58 -4.53
C GLU A 179 5.31 -3.89 -3.75
N SER A 180 4.70 -3.89 -2.56
CA SER A 180 4.36 -5.13 -1.85
C SER A 180 2.84 -5.32 -1.82
N ARG A 181 2.43 -6.57 -1.66
CA ARG A 181 1.05 -7.03 -1.76
C ARG A 181 0.17 -6.54 -0.59
N GLU A 182 0.73 -6.41 0.62
CA GLU A 182 -0.04 -6.06 1.82
C GLU A 182 0.77 -5.25 2.86
N PRO A 183 0.14 -4.30 3.59
CA PRO A 183 -1.25 -3.87 3.40
C PRO A 183 -1.38 -3.06 2.11
N VAL A 184 -2.39 -3.37 1.30
CA VAL A 184 -2.54 -2.77 -0.04
C VAL A 184 -2.61 -1.24 0.03
N GLU A 185 -3.07 -0.66 1.14
CA GLU A 185 -3.13 0.78 1.42
C GLU A 185 -1.77 1.44 1.70
N ALA A 186 -0.70 0.66 1.88
CA ALA A 186 0.59 1.21 2.25
C ALA A 186 1.32 1.86 1.07
N TYR A 187 2.01 2.94 1.41
CA TYR A 187 3.06 3.52 0.60
C TYR A 187 4.37 2.81 0.87
N TYR A 188 5.05 2.37 -0.18
CA TYR A 188 6.32 1.67 -0.09
C TYR A 188 7.49 2.51 -0.62
N THR A 189 8.62 2.45 0.06
CA THR A 189 9.94 2.93 -0.40
C THR A 189 10.94 1.79 -0.22
N PRO A 190 11.98 1.65 -1.05
CA PRO A 190 13.03 0.67 -0.79
C PRO A 190 13.76 1.00 0.50
N ALA A 191 14.26 -0.05 1.13
CA ALA A 191 15.41 0.03 2.02
C ALA A 191 16.71 0.00 1.16
N PRO A 192 17.82 0.54 1.68
CA PRO A 192 17.90 1.33 2.91
C PRO A 192 17.18 2.68 2.79
N GLY A 193 16.51 3.10 3.87
CA GLY A 193 15.67 4.30 3.91
C GLY A 193 14.95 4.44 5.25
N TYR A 194 13.96 5.32 5.33
CA TYR A 194 13.13 5.45 6.53
C TYR A 194 11.65 5.76 6.23
N ALA A 195 10.77 5.31 7.12
CA ALA A 195 9.36 5.65 7.15
C ALA A 195 9.04 6.25 8.52
N TYR A 196 8.57 7.50 8.54
CA TYR A 196 8.35 8.24 9.78
C TYR A 196 6.96 8.87 9.82
N ALA A 197 6.40 9.05 11.01
CA ALA A 197 5.19 9.84 11.24
C ALA A 197 5.48 10.86 12.34
N HIS A 198 5.07 12.11 12.14
CA HIS A 198 5.34 13.21 13.07
C HIS A 198 4.15 14.17 13.09
N ASP A 199 3.75 14.68 14.26
CA ASP A 199 2.56 15.55 14.38
C ASP A 199 2.87 17.04 14.60
N GLY A 200 4.15 17.38 14.62
CA GLY A 200 4.68 18.71 14.95
C GLY A 200 5.28 18.80 16.35
N LYS A 201 5.00 17.84 17.24
CA LYS A 201 5.55 17.80 18.61
C LYS A 201 6.42 16.57 18.87
N THR A 202 6.00 15.42 18.38
CA THR A 202 6.74 14.15 18.50
C THR A 202 6.49 13.28 17.28
N GLY A 203 7.26 12.22 17.14
CA GLY A 203 7.11 11.27 16.06
C GLY A 203 7.62 9.88 16.39
N MET A 204 7.29 8.94 15.51
CA MET A 204 7.81 7.58 15.57
C MET A 204 7.94 7.03 14.15
N GLY A 205 8.97 6.22 13.91
CA GLY A 205 9.22 5.62 12.61
C GLY A 205 10.20 4.47 12.63
N LEU A 206 10.50 3.98 11.44
CA LEU A 206 11.46 2.91 11.17
C LEU A 206 12.54 3.41 10.20
N ILE A 207 13.79 3.08 10.49
CA ILE A 207 14.90 3.11 9.54
C ILE A 207 15.14 1.66 9.11
N GLY A 208 15.02 1.38 7.82
CA GLY A 208 15.29 0.05 7.26
C GLY A 208 16.71 -0.04 6.72
N TYR A 209 17.38 -1.16 6.98
CA TYR A 209 18.72 -1.45 6.47
C TYR A 209 18.68 -2.63 5.50
N GLY A 210 19.57 -2.63 4.51
CA GLY A 210 19.70 -3.72 3.53
C GLY A 210 18.69 -3.66 2.39
N ASP A 211 18.54 -4.79 1.70
CA ASP A 211 17.73 -4.93 0.49
C ASP A 211 16.30 -5.37 0.87
N GLY A 212 15.35 -4.45 0.77
CA GLY A 212 13.98 -4.63 1.21
C GLY A 212 13.10 -3.42 0.93
N SER A 213 11.98 -3.28 1.64
CA SER A 213 11.12 -2.10 1.52
C SER A 213 10.52 -1.65 2.85
N LEU A 214 10.36 -0.35 3.02
CA LEU A 214 9.64 0.27 4.12
C LEU A 214 8.24 0.63 3.67
N ALA A 215 7.27 0.38 4.53
CA ALA A 215 5.85 0.57 4.29
C ALA A 215 5.27 1.60 5.27
N ARG A 216 4.28 2.37 4.83
CA ARG A 216 3.48 3.24 5.70
C ARG A 216 2.02 3.24 5.28
N SER A 217 1.11 2.96 6.21
CA SER A 217 -0.33 3.11 6.00
C SER A 217 -0.98 3.82 7.19
N VAL A 218 -2.10 4.49 6.93
CA VAL A 218 -2.94 5.11 7.96
C VAL A 218 -4.31 4.44 7.92
N PHE A 219 -4.77 3.93 9.05
CA PHE A 219 -6.07 3.27 9.21
C PHE A 219 -6.97 4.08 10.13
N PRO A 220 -7.75 5.07 9.62
CA PRO A 220 -8.56 5.93 10.45
C PRO A 220 -9.60 5.19 11.28
N GLY A 221 -10.27 4.18 10.71
CA GLY A 221 -11.27 3.37 11.43
C GLY A 221 -10.68 2.56 12.59
N ALA A 222 -9.40 2.23 12.54
CA ALA A 222 -8.69 1.52 13.62
C ALA A 222 -7.90 2.47 14.54
N ASN A 223 -7.96 3.79 14.33
CA ASN A 223 -7.12 4.78 15.00
C ASN A 223 -5.63 4.40 15.02
N THR A 224 -5.12 3.85 13.91
CA THR A 224 -3.79 3.25 13.85
C THR A 224 -2.98 3.82 12.68
N THR A 225 -1.70 4.12 12.92
CA THR A 225 -0.68 4.32 11.86
C THR A 225 0.19 3.08 11.80
N TYR A 226 0.30 2.46 10.62
CA TYR A 226 1.15 1.32 10.36
C TYR A 226 2.46 1.77 9.70
N LEU A 227 3.56 1.25 10.23
CA LEU A 227 4.90 1.37 9.69
C LEU A 227 5.46 -0.05 9.57
N GLY A 228 6.03 -0.37 8.41
CA GLY A 228 6.61 -1.69 8.14
C GLY A 228 8.03 -1.58 7.62
N CYS A 229 8.89 -2.54 7.94
CA CYS A 229 10.15 -2.77 7.23
C CYS A 229 10.19 -4.23 6.82
N THR A 230 10.29 -4.48 5.52
CA THR A 230 10.10 -5.79 4.88
C THR A 230 11.38 -6.20 4.18
N THR A 231 11.64 -7.50 4.08
CA THR A 231 12.68 -8.02 3.18
C THR A 231 12.19 -8.04 1.75
N GLU A 232 13.11 -8.24 0.80
CA GLU A 232 12.75 -8.77 -0.52
C GLU A 232 11.95 -10.09 -0.41
N PRO A 233 11.18 -10.47 -1.45
CA PRO A 233 10.51 -11.77 -1.51
C PRO A 233 11.46 -12.94 -1.28
N LEU A 234 11.11 -13.81 -0.33
CA LEU A 234 11.93 -14.96 0.10
C LEU A 234 11.49 -16.29 -0.54
N ARG A 235 10.40 -16.27 -1.32
CA ARG A 235 9.69 -17.45 -1.85
C ARG A 235 10.59 -18.48 -2.53
N TRP A 236 11.75 -18.09 -3.04
CA TRP A 236 12.63 -18.95 -3.83
C TRP A 236 13.91 -19.39 -3.13
N LYS A 237 14.13 -19.02 -1.86
CA LYS A 237 15.34 -19.42 -1.13
C LYS A 237 15.35 -20.94 -0.83
N PRO A 238 16.48 -21.65 -1.02
CA PRO A 238 16.61 -23.05 -0.67
C PRO A 238 16.62 -23.24 0.85
N LEU A 239 16.00 -24.32 1.34
CA LEU A 239 15.90 -24.62 2.78
C LEU A 239 16.94 -25.67 3.23
N PRO A 240 17.40 -25.62 4.49
CA PRO A 240 17.25 -24.50 5.42
C PRO A 240 18.17 -23.32 5.01
N TYR A 241 17.87 -22.12 5.49
CA TYR A 241 18.75 -20.96 5.32
C TYR A 241 18.77 -20.07 6.56
N GLU A 242 19.82 -19.27 6.67
CA GLU A 242 19.94 -18.21 7.67
C GLU A 242 19.60 -16.85 7.05
N LEU A 243 19.00 -15.98 7.84
CA LEU A 243 18.60 -14.65 7.43
C LEU A 243 18.86 -13.68 8.57
N SER A 244 19.64 -12.64 8.29
CA SER A 244 19.77 -11.49 9.17
C SER A 244 18.91 -10.34 8.64
N PHE A 245 18.21 -9.65 9.53
CA PHE A 245 17.33 -8.54 9.20
C PHE A 245 17.48 -7.44 10.24
N ARG A 246 17.70 -6.20 9.79
CA ARG A 246 17.96 -5.06 10.68
C ARG A 246 17.04 -3.89 10.37
N THR A 247 16.55 -3.25 11.43
CA THR A 247 15.75 -2.02 11.40
C THR A 247 16.03 -1.22 12.67
N SER A 248 15.74 0.08 12.68
CA SER A 248 15.80 0.88 13.90
C SER A 248 14.50 1.63 14.10
N ILE A 249 14.00 1.64 15.35
CA ILE A 249 12.82 2.42 15.73
C ILE A 249 13.30 3.80 16.14
N VAL A 250 12.82 4.85 15.50
CA VAL A 250 13.19 6.24 15.82
C VAL A 250 12.04 6.93 16.54
N VAL A 251 12.36 7.73 17.57
CA VAL A 251 11.38 8.31 18.49
C VAL A 251 11.66 9.81 18.69
N GLY A 252 10.61 10.62 18.67
CA GLY A 252 10.62 12.01 19.17
C GLY A 252 11.40 13.04 18.33
N LEU A 253 12.19 12.60 17.35
CA LEU A 253 12.93 13.50 16.49
C LEU A 253 12.01 14.25 15.50
N GLY A 254 12.37 15.50 15.19
CA GLY A 254 11.81 16.19 14.04
C GLY A 254 12.26 15.53 12.72
N PRO A 255 11.49 15.66 11.62
CA PRO A 255 11.80 14.98 10.37
C PRO A 255 13.22 15.18 9.84
N ASP A 256 13.75 16.40 9.92
CA ASP A 256 15.11 16.72 9.46
C ASP A 256 16.19 16.00 10.29
N ALA A 257 15.95 15.83 11.59
CA ALA A 257 16.85 15.11 12.49
C ALA A 257 16.81 13.59 12.25
N VAL A 258 15.64 13.02 11.89
CA VAL A 258 15.53 11.62 11.45
C VAL A 258 16.32 11.40 10.17
N ALA A 259 16.19 12.33 9.21
CA ALA A 259 16.95 12.28 7.97
C ALA A 259 18.47 12.36 8.24
N ALA A 260 18.89 13.24 9.15
CA ALA A 260 20.29 13.34 9.57
C ALA A 260 20.79 12.05 10.24
N LEU A 261 20.00 11.46 11.14
CA LEU A 261 20.32 10.19 11.80
C LEU A 261 20.50 9.06 10.78
N TYR A 262 19.55 8.89 9.86
CA TYR A 262 19.67 7.91 8.78
C TYR A 262 20.95 8.11 7.95
N ARG A 263 21.29 9.37 7.62
CA ARG A 263 22.49 9.68 6.81
C ARG A 263 23.80 9.37 7.53
N GLN A 264 23.86 9.52 8.85
CA GLN A 264 25.07 9.21 9.63
C GLN A 264 25.43 7.72 9.57
N ASP A 265 24.42 6.86 9.52
CA ASP A 265 24.58 5.41 9.56
C ASP A 265 24.59 4.75 8.16
N ALA A 266 24.46 5.54 7.09
CA ALA A 266 24.24 5.06 5.73
C ALA A 266 25.45 5.30 4.82
N GLU A 267 26.48 4.47 4.94
CA GLU A 267 27.70 4.51 4.11
C GLU A 267 27.44 4.36 2.60
N HIS A 268 26.28 3.82 2.21
CA HIS A 268 25.88 3.57 0.82
C HIS A 268 25.23 4.77 0.10
N LEU A 269 25.04 5.90 0.78
CA LEU A 269 24.41 7.07 0.16
C LEU A 269 25.35 7.76 -0.82
N LYS A 270 24.82 8.10 -2.00
CA LYS A 270 25.57 8.91 -2.97
C LYS A 270 25.71 10.33 -2.41
N PRO A 271 26.82 11.05 -2.68
CA PRO A 271 26.99 12.45 -2.24
C PRO A 271 25.82 13.35 -2.65
N VAL A 272 25.32 13.16 -3.87
CA VAL A 272 24.06 13.71 -4.35
C VAL A 272 23.23 12.59 -4.97
N GLU A 273 21.94 12.58 -4.69
CA GLU A 273 20.98 11.65 -5.27
C GLU A 273 19.77 12.37 -5.86
N VAL A 274 19.17 11.77 -6.89
CA VAL A 274 17.83 12.13 -7.35
C VAL A 274 16.84 11.30 -6.54
N ALA A 275 16.47 11.81 -5.36
CA ALA A 275 15.63 11.11 -4.38
C ALA A 275 14.22 10.84 -4.90
N GLU A 276 13.67 11.74 -5.73
CA GLU A 276 12.37 11.58 -6.36
C GLU A 276 12.35 12.22 -7.75
N LEU A 277 11.74 11.53 -8.71
CA LEU A 277 11.33 12.09 -10.00
C LEU A 277 9.89 11.67 -10.21
N GLU A 278 9.01 12.64 -10.43
CA GLU A 278 7.59 12.39 -10.61
C GLU A 278 6.98 13.36 -11.62
N SER A 279 6.44 12.84 -12.72
CA SER A 279 5.56 13.61 -13.61
C SER A 279 4.28 14.00 -12.86
N GLU A 280 3.76 15.21 -13.08
CA GLU A 280 2.54 15.67 -12.41
C GLU A 280 1.36 14.74 -12.72
N LYS A 281 1.27 14.32 -13.99
CA LYS A 281 0.22 13.46 -14.53
C LYS A 281 0.80 12.19 -15.13
N LEU A 282 0.03 11.10 -15.07
CA LEU A 282 0.35 9.86 -15.77
C LEU A 282 -0.05 9.93 -17.25
N ILE A 283 -1.26 10.40 -17.55
CA ILE A 283 -1.76 10.60 -18.93
C ILE A 283 -2.10 12.07 -19.16
N TYR A 284 -1.31 12.71 -20.01
CA TYR A 284 -1.54 14.06 -20.53
C TYR A 284 -2.43 14.01 -21.79
N ARG A 285 -3.20 15.06 -22.04
CA ARG A 285 -3.89 15.26 -23.33
C ARG A 285 -2.96 15.84 -24.38
N SER A 286 -3.34 15.72 -25.66
CA SER A 286 -2.60 16.35 -26.75
C SER A 286 -2.53 17.87 -26.56
N GLY A 287 -1.32 18.42 -26.63
CA GLY A 287 -1.07 19.86 -26.45
C GLY A 287 -1.05 20.33 -24.98
N GLU A 288 -1.35 19.46 -24.01
CA GLU A 288 -1.16 19.77 -22.60
C GLU A 288 0.35 19.97 -22.31
N LYS A 289 0.71 20.92 -21.44
CA LYS A 289 2.11 21.12 -21.04
C LYS A 289 2.51 20.02 -20.05
N GLY A 290 3.61 19.34 -20.33
CA GLY A 290 4.17 18.36 -19.41
C GLY A 290 4.91 19.05 -18.27
N ARG A 291 4.77 18.49 -17.06
CA ARG A 291 5.42 18.98 -15.84
C ARG A 291 5.88 17.82 -14.98
N ALA A 292 7.02 17.98 -14.32
CA ALA A 292 7.53 17.03 -13.34
C ALA A 292 8.25 17.75 -12.23
N ARG A 293 8.23 17.12 -11.06
CA ARG A 293 8.99 17.55 -9.89
C ARG A 293 10.17 16.60 -9.69
N VAL A 294 11.34 17.18 -9.47
CA VAL A 294 12.55 16.48 -9.04
C VAL A 294 12.84 16.87 -7.60
N VAL A 295 13.15 15.89 -6.77
CA VAL A 295 13.74 16.12 -5.45
C VAL A 295 15.20 15.69 -5.53
N LEU A 296 16.09 16.67 -5.48
CA LEU A 296 17.53 16.44 -5.33
C LEU A 296 17.89 16.42 -3.86
N ARG A 297 18.66 15.43 -3.43
CA ARG A 297 19.18 15.36 -2.07
C ARG A 297 20.69 15.44 -2.07
N ASN A 298 21.21 16.35 -1.24
CA ASN A 298 22.64 16.43 -0.93
C ASN A 298 22.87 15.75 0.42
N ASN A 299 23.60 14.63 0.40
CA ASN A 299 23.94 13.86 1.59
C ASN A 299 25.27 14.31 2.22
N THR A 300 25.97 15.27 1.63
CA THR A 300 27.23 15.80 2.16
C THR A 300 27.02 16.94 3.16
N SER A 301 28.00 17.15 4.03
CA SER A 301 28.06 18.30 4.95
C SER A 301 28.44 19.62 4.28
N GLN A 302 28.69 19.61 2.97
CA GLN A 302 29.09 20.78 2.20
C GLN A 302 27.99 21.17 1.21
N ILE A 303 27.95 22.44 0.82
CA ILE A 303 27.10 22.88 -0.28
C ILE A 303 27.60 22.25 -1.58
N GLN A 304 26.69 21.73 -2.40
CA GLN A 304 27.00 21.13 -3.69
C GLN A 304 26.32 21.92 -4.80
N ALA A 305 27.06 22.29 -5.84
CA ALA A 305 26.48 22.84 -7.07
C ALA A 305 26.34 21.72 -8.10
N VAL A 306 25.12 21.47 -8.58
CA VAL A 306 24.84 20.42 -9.55
C VAL A 306 24.13 20.95 -10.78
N THR A 307 24.40 20.34 -11.93
CA THR A 307 23.66 20.57 -13.16
C THR A 307 22.70 19.41 -13.40
N LEU A 308 21.41 19.73 -13.47
CA LEU A 308 20.38 18.82 -13.95
C LEU A 308 20.34 18.84 -15.47
N ARG A 309 20.55 17.68 -16.09
CA ARG A 309 20.27 17.46 -17.51
C ARG A 309 19.05 16.59 -17.63
N THR A 310 18.01 17.13 -18.26
CA THR A 310 16.75 16.42 -18.46
C THR A 310 16.58 16.06 -19.91
N GLN A 311 16.13 14.82 -20.15
CA GLN A 311 15.84 14.30 -21.47
C GLN A 311 14.46 13.67 -21.48
N ILE A 312 13.81 13.70 -22.65
CA ILE A 312 12.59 12.95 -22.92
C ILE A 312 12.90 12.01 -24.06
N GLU A 313 12.69 10.72 -23.82
CA GLU A 313 12.73 9.68 -24.84
C GLU A 313 11.30 9.39 -25.30
N ASP A 314 11.11 9.42 -26.62
CA ASP A 314 9.89 9.07 -27.35
C ASP A 314 10.18 7.83 -28.20
N GLY A 315 9.37 6.79 -28.05
CA GLY A 315 9.59 5.51 -28.75
C GLY A 315 10.94 4.86 -28.43
N ILE A 316 11.63 4.36 -29.46
CA ILE A 316 12.87 3.55 -29.31
C ILE A 316 14.13 4.40 -29.45
N GLN A 317 14.11 5.48 -30.25
CA GLN A 317 15.33 6.19 -30.66
C GLN A 317 15.26 7.71 -30.54
N ASP A 318 14.08 8.30 -30.38
CA ASP A 318 13.94 9.76 -30.39
C ASP A 318 14.19 10.31 -28.99
N VAL A 319 15.36 10.94 -28.81
CA VAL A 319 15.74 11.60 -27.55
C VAL A 319 15.82 13.09 -27.77
N ARG A 320 15.09 13.86 -26.95
CA ARG A 320 15.21 15.32 -26.92
C ARG A 320 15.71 15.77 -25.55
N SER A 321 16.64 16.71 -25.56
CA SER A 321 17.11 17.35 -24.33
C SER A 321 16.26 18.58 -24.02
N LEU A 322 15.95 18.75 -22.74
CA LEU A 322 15.40 20.00 -22.20
C LEU A 322 16.55 20.92 -21.75
N PRO A 323 16.29 22.22 -21.53
CA PRO A 323 17.30 23.12 -20.98
C PRO A 323 17.87 22.60 -19.66
N ALA A 324 19.20 22.61 -19.54
CA ALA A 324 19.86 22.24 -18.29
C ALA A 324 19.60 23.29 -17.21
N GLN A 325 19.48 22.85 -15.95
CA GLN A 325 19.29 23.72 -14.80
C GLN A 325 20.46 23.57 -13.83
N THR A 326 21.07 24.66 -13.41
CA THR A 326 22.08 24.63 -12.33
C THR A 326 21.37 24.87 -11.00
N VAL A 327 21.63 24.02 -10.02
CA VAL A 327 20.96 24.00 -8.73
C VAL A 327 22.01 23.95 -7.63
N GLU A 328 21.94 24.88 -6.69
CA GLU A 328 22.72 24.84 -5.46
C GLU A 328 21.97 24.04 -4.40
N LEU A 329 22.60 22.97 -3.91
CA LEU A 329 22.05 22.10 -2.88
C LEU A 329 22.72 22.42 -1.55
N LYS A 330 21.93 22.87 -0.58
CA LYS A 330 22.45 23.08 0.79
C LYS A 330 22.92 21.76 1.38
N ALA A 331 23.90 21.83 2.29
CA ALA A 331 24.39 20.67 3.02
C ALA A 331 23.23 19.90 3.67
N VAL A 332 23.25 18.57 3.56
CA VAL A 332 22.33 17.66 4.29
C VAL A 332 20.85 18.01 4.06
N SER A 333 20.46 18.34 2.83
CA SER A 333 19.13 18.88 2.51
C SER A 333 18.54 18.32 1.22
N ASP A 334 17.21 18.47 1.11
CA ASP A 334 16.44 18.18 -0.09
C ASP A 334 16.05 19.49 -0.77
N THR A 335 16.21 19.55 -2.09
CA THR A 335 15.84 20.71 -2.93
C THR A 335 14.88 20.25 -4.02
N LYS A 336 13.74 20.93 -4.12
CA LYS A 336 12.72 20.67 -5.14
C LYS A 336 13.00 21.52 -6.37
N VAL A 337 12.96 20.89 -7.54
CA VAL A 337 13.17 21.54 -8.83
C VAL A 337 12.04 21.14 -9.76
N GLU A 338 11.41 22.12 -10.38
CA GLU A 338 10.34 21.90 -11.35
C GLU A 338 10.93 21.80 -12.76
N ILE A 339 10.40 20.87 -13.54
CA ILE A 339 10.73 20.65 -14.94
C ILE A 339 9.46 20.83 -15.74
N ASP A 340 9.55 21.66 -16.76
CA ASP A 340 8.47 21.98 -17.68
C ASP A 340 8.87 21.61 -19.11
N TRP A 341 7.95 21.05 -19.89
CA TRP A 341 8.18 20.82 -21.31
C TRP A 341 6.90 20.93 -22.15
N PRO A 342 7.02 21.38 -23.42
CA PRO A 342 5.93 21.20 -24.37
C PRO A 342 5.83 19.72 -24.75
N GLN A 343 4.62 19.17 -24.76
CA GLN A 343 4.38 17.82 -25.27
C GLN A 343 4.48 17.80 -26.80
N ARG A 344 4.98 16.69 -27.34
CA ARG A 344 5.07 16.40 -28.77
C ARG A 344 4.83 14.91 -28.94
N GLY A 345 3.97 14.53 -29.89
CA GLY A 345 3.62 13.14 -30.14
C GLY A 345 2.51 12.61 -29.21
N GLU A 346 2.20 11.33 -29.38
CA GLU A 346 1.27 10.53 -28.57
C GLU A 346 1.99 9.25 -28.10
N TYR A 347 1.36 8.49 -27.20
CA TYR A 347 1.83 7.25 -26.59
C TYR A 347 2.76 7.45 -25.39
N GLY A 348 3.65 6.49 -25.13
CA GLY A 348 4.47 6.43 -23.93
C GLY A 348 5.81 7.14 -24.09
N PHE A 349 6.22 7.82 -23.03
CA PHE A 349 7.46 8.59 -22.95
C PHE A 349 8.24 8.23 -21.69
N THR A 350 9.56 8.34 -21.78
CA THR A 350 10.45 8.27 -20.61
C THR A 350 11.00 9.66 -20.31
N LEU A 351 10.80 10.15 -19.09
CA LEU A 351 11.48 11.32 -18.56
C LEU A 351 12.75 10.86 -17.84
N ILE A 352 13.91 11.34 -18.28
CA ILE A 352 15.21 11.01 -17.69
C ILE A 352 15.82 12.28 -17.10
N VAL A 353 16.30 12.18 -15.86
CA VAL A 353 17.02 13.26 -15.18
C VAL A 353 18.38 12.76 -14.72
N ASP A 354 19.44 13.37 -15.25
CA ASP A 354 20.82 13.17 -14.82
C ASP A 354 21.24 14.35 -13.92
N ALA A 355 21.68 14.05 -12.69
CA ALA A 355 22.36 15.00 -11.82
C ALA A 355 23.88 14.91 -12.04
N ARG A 356 24.53 16.04 -12.37
CA ARG A 356 25.97 16.09 -12.66
C ARG A 356 26.68 17.13 -11.79
N ASP A 357 27.93 16.90 -11.44
CA ASP A 357 28.76 17.87 -10.71
C ASP A 357 29.23 19.04 -11.61
N GLY A 358 30.02 19.95 -11.02
CA GLY A 358 30.59 21.10 -11.73
C GLY A 358 31.60 20.74 -12.83
N GLN A 359 32.12 19.50 -12.83
CA GLN A 359 33.02 18.94 -13.84
C GLN A 359 32.25 18.16 -14.92
N GLY A 360 30.94 17.99 -14.76
CA GLY A 360 30.06 17.26 -15.68
C GLY A 360 30.01 15.75 -15.44
N GLN A 361 30.62 15.23 -14.37
CA GLN A 361 30.54 13.84 -13.98
C GLN A 361 29.11 13.50 -13.52
N LEU A 362 28.61 12.34 -13.94
CA LEU A 362 27.31 11.85 -13.51
C LEU A 362 27.36 11.42 -12.03
N LEU A 363 26.54 12.05 -11.20
CA LEU A 363 26.37 11.71 -9.79
C LEU A 363 25.23 10.70 -9.61
N ASP A 364 24.09 10.97 -10.25
CA ASP A 364 22.92 10.10 -10.18
C ASP A 364 21.99 10.27 -11.38
N THR A 365 21.12 9.29 -11.61
CA THR A 365 20.13 9.30 -12.70
C THR A 365 18.79 8.72 -12.23
N ALA A 366 17.69 9.37 -12.59
CA ALA A 366 16.34 8.89 -12.35
C ALA A 366 15.53 8.84 -13.64
N ARG A 367 14.54 7.95 -13.66
CA ARG A 367 13.58 7.81 -14.75
C ARG A 367 12.17 7.74 -14.20
N ASP A 368 11.27 8.40 -14.91
CA ASP A 368 9.83 8.27 -14.73
C ASP A 368 9.15 8.14 -16.09
N TYR A 369 7.92 7.62 -16.10
CA TYR A 369 7.19 7.31 -17.31
C TYR A 369 5.84 8.02 -17.32
N PHE A 370 5.44 8.50 -18.49
CA PHE A 370 4.12 9.10 -18.69
C PHE A 370 3.63 8.81 -20.10
N ALA A 371 2.37 9.11 -20.36
CA ALA A 371 1.79 9.00 -21.68
C ALA A 371 1.12 10.31 -22.12
N VAL A 372 1.00 10.49 -23.43
CA VAL A 372 0.19 11.53 -24.06
C VAL A 372 -0.84 10.84 -24.95
N ALA A 373 -2.12 11.01 -24.65
CA ALA A 373 -3.20 10.49 -25.49
C ALA A 373 -4.52 11.19 -25.17
N ASP A 374 -5.25 11.60 -26.21
CA ASP A 374 -6.65 12.00 -26.05
C ASP A 374 -7.55 10.77 -25.86
N PHE A 375 -7.24 9.67 -26.55
CA PHE A 375 -7.87 8.37 -26.32
C PHE A 375 -7.02 7.49 -25.40
N PHE A 376 -7.19 7.70 -24.09
CA PHE A 376 -6.40 7.08 -23.03
C PHE A 376 -6.39 5.54 -23.02
N MET A 377 -7.41 4.90 -23.60
CA MET A 377 -7.47 3.43 -23.70
C MET A 377 -6.35 2.82 -24.55
N ARG A 378 -5.61 3.62 -25.33
CA ARG A 378 -4.44 3.16 -26.10
C ARG A 378 -3.18 3.00 -25.24
N VAL A 379 -3.14 3.65 -24.08
CA VAL A 379 -1.92 3.80 -23.27
C VAL A 379 -2.10 3.41 -21.81
N GLY A 380 -3.33 3.49 -21.30
CA GLY A 380 -3.61 3.27 -19.88
C GLY A 380 -3.81 1.79 -19.56
N GLN A 381 -3.10 1.31 -18.55
CA GLN A 381 -3.42 0.05 -17.89
C GLN A 381 -4.61 0.25 -16.94
N THR A 382 -5.50 -0.74 -16.88
CA THR A 382 -6.71 -0.68 -16.06
C THR A 382 -6.53 -1.36 -14.71
N THR A 383 -6.96 -0.69 -13.65
CA THR A 383 -7.22 -1.29 -12.33
C THR A 383 -8.73 -1.26 -12.06
N VAL A 384 -9.24 -2.28 -11.36
CA VAL A 384 -10.66 -2.38 -11.00
C VAL A 384 -10.83 -2.11 -9.51
N TRP A 385 -11.63 -1.12 -9.17
CA TRP A 385 -11.99 -0.75 -7.81
C TRP A 385 -13.48 -1.01 -7.60
N ASN A 386 -13.89 -1.40 -6.39
CA ASN A 386 -15.32 -1.63 -6.12
C ASN A 386 -15.75 -1.04 -4.79
N ALA A 387 -17.05 -0.80 -4.68
CA ALA A 387 -17.69 -0.21 -3.50
C ALA A 387 -17.48 -1.01 -2.20
N GLY A 388 -17.14 -2.29 -2.27
CA GLY A 388 -16.90 -3.12 -1.07
C GLY A 388 -15.70 -2.68 -0.24
N TRP A 389 -14.68 -2.11 -0.88
CA TRP A 389 -13.47 -1.64 -0.19
C TRP A 389 -13.10 -0.19 -0.53
N MET A 390 -13.35 0.28 -1.76
CA MET A 390 -13.14 1.67 -2.18
C MET A 390 -14.39 2.53 -1.92
N ARG A 391 -14.78 2.67 -0.65
CA ARG A 391 -15.94 3.51 -0.25
C ARG A 391 -15.62 4.62 0.72
N TYR A 392 -14.37 4.66 1.21
CA TYR A 392 -13.98 5.56 2.27
C TYR A 392 -13.20 6.75 1.71
N PRO A 393 -13.63 8.01 1.93
CA PRO A 393 -12.97 9.19 1.36
C PRO A 393 -11.47 9.27 1.67
N TYR A 394 -11.05 8.83 2.85
CA TYR A 394 -9.63 8.85 3.24
C TYR A 394 -8.73 7.94 2.39
N LEU A 395 -9.30 6.97 1.66
CA LEU A 395 -8.54 6.10 0.76
C LEU A 395 -8.23 6.77 -0.58
N ILE A 396 -9.05 7.73 -1.03
CA ILE A 396 -8.96 8.29 -2.39
C ILE A 396 -7.55 8.80 -2.72
N PRO A 397 -6.94 9.70 -1.92
CA PRO A 397 -5.64 10.26 -2.29
C PRO A 397 -4.57 9.17 -2.40
N GLY A 398 -4.54 8.24 -1.43
CA GLY A 398 -3.54 7.18 -1.39
C GLY A 398 -3.67 6.16 -2.50
N ARG A 399 -4.90 5.80 -2.87
CA ARG A 399 -5.15 4.82 -3.92
C ARG A 399 -4.97 5.38 -5.31
N VAL A 400 -5.35 6.64 -5.55
CA VAL A 400 -5.06 7.34 -6.81
C VAL A 400 -3.54 7.49 -6.99
N GLU A 401 -2.84 7.90 -5.94
CA GLU A 401 -1.38 8.03 -5.98
C GLU A 401 -0.70 6.67 -6.19
N GLN A 402 -1.21 5.60 -5.54
CA GLN A 402 -0.75 4.23 -5.77
C GLN A 402 -0.95 3.80 -7.22
N ALA A 403 -2.15 3.98 -7.79
CA ALA A 403 -2.43 3.63 -9.17
C ALA A 403 -1.53 4.40 -10.14
N LYS A 404 -1.32 5.70 -9.91
CA LYS A 404 -0.36 6.51 -10.68
C LYS A 404 1.05 5.90 -10.64
N ARG A 405 1.52 5.54 -9.45
CA ARG A 405 2.87 4.97 -9.23
C ARG A 405 3.04 3.59 -9.85
N ALA A 406 1.96 2.81 -9.90
CA ALA A 406 1.90 1.52 -10.59
C ALA A 406 1.74 1.66 -12.11
N TYR A 407 1.71 2.89 -12.63
CA TYR A 407 1.43 3.21 -14.03
C TYR A 407 0.07 2.68 -14.53
N GLN A 408 -0.90 2.57 -13.61
CA GLN A 408 -2.30 2.24 -13.87
C GLN A 408 -3.09 3.52 -14.17
N GLY A 409 -3.15 3.88 -15.45
CA GLY A 409 -3.77 5.12 -15.91
C GLY A 409 -5.30 5.13 -15.95
N VAL A 410 -5.94 3.97 -15.85
CA VAL A 410 -7.40 3.83 -15.93
C VAL A 410 -7.93 3.12 -14.69
N ILE A 411 -8.92 3.73 -14.04
CA ILE A 411 -9.66 3.15 -12.93
C ILE A 411 -11.03 2.77 -13.47
N GLU A 412 -11.36 1.47 -13.44
CA GLU A 412 -12.72 1.00 -13.58
C GLU A 412 -13.37 0.98 -12.20
N TYR A 413 -14.43 1.77 -12.01
CA TYR A 413 -15.17 1.78 -10.76
C TYR A 413 -16.40 0.87 -10.88
N TYR A 414 -16.28 -0.31 -10.29
CA TYR A 414 -17.17 -1.46 -10.40
C TYR A 414 -18.30 -1.46 -9.35
N CYS A 415 -19.51 -1.81 -9.77
CA CYS A 415 -20.73 -1.82 -8.94
C CYS A 415 -20.94 -0.52 -8.18
N TRP A 416 -21.11 0.58 -8.92
CA TRP A 416 -21.21 1.92 -8.37
C TRP A 416 -22.64 2.47 -8.33
N ALA A 417 -23.52 2.04 -9.24
CA ALA A 417 -24.87 2.57 -9.37
C ALA A 417 -25.87 1.82 -8.47
N PRO A 418 -26.92 2.49 -7.96
CA PRO A 418 -28.07 1.83 -7.33
C PRO A 418 -28.72 0.75 -8.21
N ASP A 419 -28.78 0.98 -9.52
CA ASP A 419 -29.23 0.02 -10.52
C ASP A 419 -28.49 0.31 -11.84
N GLN A 420 -27.83 -0.68 -12.45
CA GLN A 420 -27.01 -0.43 -13.66
C GLN A 420 -27.86 -0.14 -14.91
N VAL A 421 -29.19 -0.23 -14.83
CA VAL A 421 -30.07 -0.03 -15.98
C VAL A 421 -31.10 1.08 -15.78
N PHE A 422 -31.63 1.21 -14.56
CA PHE A 422 -32.75 2.11 -14.27
C PHE A 422 -32.44 3.21 -13.25
N ASP A 423 -31.25 3.20 -12.62
CA ASP A 423 -30.84 4.20 -11.64
C ASP A 423 -29.31 4.38 -11.61
N LEU A 424 -28.79 5.04 -12.64
CA LEU A 424 -27.40 5.50 -12.80
C LEU A 424 -27.20 6.93 -12.24
N THR A 425 -28.29 7.64 -11.91
CA THR A 425 -28.25 9.02 -11.41
C THR A 425 -28.99 9.15 -10.09
N PRO A 426 -28.42 8.66 -8.97
CA PRO A 426 -29.09 8.72 -7.69
C PRO A 426 -29.41 10.17 -7.30
N ASP A 427 -30.66 10.40 -6.89
CA ASP A 427 -31.16 11.73 -6.49
C ASP A 427 -30.67 12.12 -5.09
N THR A 428 -30.34 11.15 -4.24
CA THR A 428 -29.88 11.34 -2.88
C THR A 428 -28.36 11.44 -2.78
N GLU A 429 -27.86 12.08 -1.72
CA GLU A 429 -26.42 12.13 -1.46
C GLU A 429 -25.85 10.75 -1.17
N THR A 430 -26.56 9.97 -0.36
CA THR A 430 -26.19 8.60 0.01
C THR A 430 -27.08 7.61 -0.71
N PHE A 431 -26.49 6.53 -1.23
CA PHE A 431 -27.20 5.45 -1.89
C PHE A 431 -26.45 4.13 -1.70
N GLU A 432 -27.14 3.00 -1.88
CA GLU A 432 -26.53 1.67 -1.84
C GLU A 432 -26.36 1.16 -3.29
N PRO A 433 -25.15 0.79 -3.73
CA PRO A 433 -24.97 0.26 -5.06
C PRO A 433 -25.47 -1.18 -5.19
N HIS A 434 -25.99 -1.53 -6.37
CA HIS A 434 -26.31 -2.92 -6.72
C HIS A 434 -25.05 -3.72 -7.04
N THR A 435 -25.00 -4.98 -6.58
CA THR A 435 -23.86 -5.89 -6.82
C THR A 435 -24.31 -7.17 -7.51
N GLU A 436 -23.85 -7.38 -8.75
CA GLU A 436 -24.45 -8.39 -9.65
C GLU A 436 -23.80 -9.77 -9.62
N SER A 437 -22.59 -9.86 -9.04
CA SER A 437 -21.80 -11.11 -9.04
C SER A 437 -21.13 -11.41 -7.70
N GLN A 438 -21.08 -10.44 -6.78
CA GLN A 438 -20.40 -10.55 -5.50
C GLN A 438 -21.27 -9.96 -4.41
N GLY A 439 -22.39 -10.62 -4.07
CA GLY A 439 -23.36 -10.19 -3.04
C GLY A 439 -22.81 -10.09 -1.62
N ALA A 440 -21.67 -9.42 -1.43
CA ALA A 440 -20.83 -9.45 -0.26
C ALA A 440 -20.79 -8.09 0.47
N TYR A 441 -21.36 -7.02 -0.09
CA TYR A 441 -21.24 -5.69 0.49
C TYR A 441 -22.58 -4.95 0.52
N ARG A 442 -23.27 -5.01 1.66
CA ARG A 442 -24.17 -3.90 2.04
C ARG A 442 -23.27 -2.71 2.34
N THR A 443 -23.26 -1.74 1.44
CA THR A 443 -22.39 -0.59 1.56
C THR A 443 -23.12 0.66 1.13
N GLU A 444 -22.89 1.73 1.87
CA GLU A 444 -23.30 3.06 1.45
C GLU A 444 -22.17 3.68 0.62
N LEU A 445 -22.53 4.28 -0.51
CA LEU A 445 -21.71 5.21 -1.25
C LEU A 445 -22.33 6.59 -1.16
N THR A 446 -21.52 7.62 -1.39
CA THR A 446 -22.02 8.99 -1.50
C THR A 446 -21.64 9.61 -2.84
N ARG A 447 -22.46 10.52 -3.35
CA ARG A 447 -22.13 11.25 -4.58
C ARG A 447 -20.86 12.06 -4.43
N THR A 448 -20.65 12.66 -3.26
CA THR A 448 -19.42 13.38 -2.93
C THR A 448 -18.20 12.47 -3.04
N PHE A 449 -18.26 11.24 -2.52
CA PHE A 449 -17.15 10.29 -2.62
C PHE A 449 -16.80 10.00 -4.09
N VAL A 450 -17.79 9.71 -4.93
CA VAL A 450 -17.56 9.38 -6.35
C VAL A 450 -16.97 10.58 -7.10
N LYS A 451 -17.51 11.79 -6.88
CA LYS A 451 -16.98 13.03 -7.45
C LYS A 451 -15.54 13.31 -7.02
N ASP A 452 -15.24 13.13 -5.73
CA ASP A 452 -13.90 13.33 -5.19
C ASP A 452 -12.91 12.32 -5.77
N LEU A 453 -13.32 11.07 -5.96
CA LEU A 453 -12.52 10.02 -6.60
C LEU A 453 -12.17 10.41 -8.04
N VAL A 454 -13.17 10.80 -8.84
CA VAL A 454 -12.98 11.21 -10.23
C VAL A 454 -12.08 12.45 -10.32
N SER A 455 -12.39 13.49 -9.54
CA SER A 455 -11.60 14.72 -9.50
C SER A 455 -10.15 14.48 -9.10
N THR A 456 -9.91 13.66 -8.06
CA THR A 456 -8.55 13.31 -7.62
C THR A 456 -7.81 12.51 -8.70
N ALA A 457 -8.47 11.54 -9.33
CA ALA A 457 -7.88 10.80 -10.44
C ALA A 457 -7.48 11.74 -11.60
N HIS A 458 -8.34 12.68 -11.99
CA HIS A 458 -8.06 13.64 -13.06
C HIS A 458 -6.88 14.57 -12.76
N GLN A 459 -6.74 15.02 -11.50
CA GLN A 459 -5.60 15.84 -11.07
C GLN A 459 -4.27 15.12 -11.29
N HIS A 460 -4.26 13.79 -11.11
CA HIS A 460 -3.09 12.93 -11.32
C HIS A 460 -2.99 12.40 -12.76
N GLY A 461 -3.86 12.85 -13.67
CA GLY A 461 -3.88 12.41 -15.06
C GLY A 461 -4.32 10.96 -15.24
N LEU A 462 -5.06 10.40 -14.29
CA LEU A 462 -5.76 9.13 -14.46
C LEU A 462 -7.12 9.38 -15.09
N ARG A 463 -7.76 8.31 -15.55
CA ARG A 463 -9.10 8.31 -16.15
C ARG A 463 -9.97 7.33 -15.40
N VAL A 464 -11.25 7.64 -15.26
CA VAL A 464 -12.20 6.84 -14.49
C VAL A 464 -13.34 6.41 -15.39
N LEU A 465 -13.50 5.10 -15.54
CA LEU A 465 -14.59 4.49 -16.26
C LEU A 465 -15.65 4.05 -15.27
N ALA A 466 -16.91 4.41 -15.54
CA ALA A 466 -18.05 3.75 -14.93
C ALA A 466 -18.15 2.35 -15.50
N MET A 467 -18.13 1.33 -14.65
CA MET A 467 -18.53 0.00 -15.10
C MET A 467 -20.05 -0.06 -15.19
N ASP A 468 -20.57 -0.68 -16.26
CA ASP A 468 -21.99 -0.83 -16.49
C ASP A 468 -22.30 -2.22 -17.07
N THR A 469 -23.50 -2.73 -16.83
CA THR A 469 -23.99 -4.04 -17.29
C THR A 469 -25.43 -3.97 -17.79
N GLY A 470 -25.81 -4.99 -18.58
CA GLY A 470 -27.21 -5.20 -18.94
C GLY A 470 -28.06 -5.82 -17.83
N PHE A 471 -27.67 -5.68 -16.56
CA PHE A 471 -28.40 -6.21 -15.41
C PHE A 471 -28.98 -5.12 -14.53
N CYS A 472 -30.24 -5.30 -14.15
CA CYS A 472 -30.88 -4.45 -13.17
C CYS A 472 -30.98 -5.16 -11.83
N SER A 473 -31.24 -4.37 -10.79
CA SER A 473 -31.63 -4.89 -9.49
C SER A 473 -33.00 -5.58 -9.58
N LEU A 474 -33.29 -6.47 -8.63
CA LEU A 474 -34.64 -7.02 -8.48
C LEU A 474 -35.70 -5.93 -8.24
N HIS A 475 -35.37 -4.86 -7.52
CA HIS A 475 -36.32 -3.77 -7.30
C HIS A 475 -36.65 -3.06 -8.62
N GLY A 476 -35.62 -2.71 -9.40
CA GLY A 476 -35.79 -2.15 -10.74
C GLY A 476 -36.60 -3.07 -11.65
N ALA A 477 -36.32 -4.38 -11.63
CA ALA A 477 -37.08 -5.37 -12.39
C ALA A 477 -38.57 -5.45 -12.01
N LEU A 478 -38.89 -5.37 -10.72
CA LEU A 478 -40.28 -5.41 -10.25
C LEU A 478 -41.05 -4.12 -10.56
N THR A 479 -40.35 -2.99 -10.62
CA THR A 479 -40.92 -1.69 -11.03
C THR A 479 -41.07 -1.58 -12.55
N HIS A 480 -40.24 -2.30 -13.31
CA HIS A 480 -40.22 -2.31 -14.78
C HIS A 480 -40.31 -3.74 -15.35
N PRO A 481 -41.37 -4.51 -15.05
CA PRO A 481 -41.47 -5.91 -15.46
C PRO A 481 -41.50 -6.07 -16.99
N ASP A 482 -42.04 -5.10 -17.73
CA ASP A 482 -42.04 -5.09 -19.19
C ASP A 482 -40.65 -4.87 -19.82
N ARG A 483 -39.65 -4.47 -19.03
CA ARG A 483 -38.28 -4.15 -19.48
C ARG A 483 -37.24 -5.16 -19.01
N VAL A 484 -37.64 -6.37 -18.62
CA VAL A 484 -36.72 -7.44 -18.21
C VAL A 484 -36.90 -8.72 -19.04
N LYS A 485 -35.91 -9.59 -18.99
CA LYS A 485 -35.90 -10.89 -19.64
C LYS A 485 -36.69 -11.89 -18.80
N TYR A 486 -37.41 -12.77 -19.48
CA TYR A 486 -38.15 -13.87 -18.87
C TYR A 486 -37.64 -15.21 -19.38
N THR A 487 -37.70 -16.24 -18.55
CA THR A 487 -37.52 -17.63 -18.94
C THR A 487 -38.74 -18.13 -19.73
N GLU A 488 -38.62 -19.28 -20.40
CA GLU A 488 -39.69 -19.85 -21.22
C GLU A 488 -40.99 -20.12 -20.43
N ASP A 489 -40.89 -20.43 -19.14
CA ASP A 489 -42.02 -20.61 -18.22
C ASP A 489 -42.54 -19.30 -17.61
N GLY A 490 -42.08 -18.15 -18.10
CA GLY A 490 -42.58 -16.83 -17.71
C GLY A 490 -42.05 -16.29 -16.37
N GLN A 491 -40.99 -16.87 -15.83
CA GLN A 491 -40.31 -16.33 -14.63
C GLN A 491 -39.29 -15.27 -15.02
N ILE A 492 -39.01 -14.31 -14.13
CA ILE A 492 -37.95 -13.33 -14.35
C ILE A 492 -36.59 -14.05 -14.44
N TYR A 493 -35.79 -13.70 -15.44
CA TYR A 493 -34.46 -14.26 -15.63
C TYR A 493 -33.48 -13.68 -14.60
N PHE A 494 -32.97 -14.54 -13.72
CA PHE A 494 -31.93 -14.20 -12.74
C PHE A 494 -30.55 -14.65 -13.18
N TYR A 495 -29.59 -13.74 -13.17
CA TYR A 495 -28.18 -14.06 -13.36
C TYR A 495 -27.60 -14.70 -12.08
N ASN A 496 -26.83 -15.78 -12.21
CA ASN A 496 -26.26 -16.57 -11.09
C ASN A 496 -27.28 -17.19 -10.12
N GLY A 497 -28.38 -17.74 -10.64
CA GLY A 497 -29.57 -18.27 -9.94
C GLY A 497 -29.43 -19.37 -8.88
N ARG A 498 -28.50 -19.29 -7.92
CA ARG A 498 -28.61 -20.04 -6.65
C ARG A 498 -29.43 -19.22 -5.64
N ILE A 499 -30.74 -19.41 -5.69
CA ILE A 499 -31.78 -18.68 -4.93
C ILE A 499 -31.86 -19.10 -3.43
N HIS A 500 -31.05 -20.05 -2.94
CA HIS A 500 -31.42 -20.82 -1.73
C HIS A 500 -30.68 -20.55 -0.40
N ASP A 501 -29.90 -19.46 -0.23
CA ASP A 501 -29.29 -19.17 1.09
C ASP A 501 -29.80 -17.89 1.78
N GLY A 502 -30.71 -17.13 1.14
CA GLY A 502 -31.26 -15.90 1.70
C GLY A 502 -30.24 -14.77 1.88
N ARG A 503 -29.05 -14.88 1.27
CA ARG A 503 -27.92 -13.96 1.47
C ARG A 503 -27.48 -13.22 0.21
N ARG A 504 -28.09 -13.46 -0.96
CA ARG A 504 -27.63 -12.90 -2.25
C ARG A 504 -28.59 -11.84 -2.81
N PHE A 505 -28.00 -10.78 -3.34
CA PHE A 505 -28.68 -9.80 -4.19
C PHE A 505 -28.92 -10.43 -5.56
N ASN A 506 -30.16 -10.35 -6.04
CA ASN A 506 -30.55 -10.94 -7.32
C ASN A 506 -30.31 -9.92 -8.44
N ALA A 507 -29.40 -10.23 -9.35
CA ALA A 507 -29.23 -9.52 -10.62
C ALA A 507 -30.21 -10.07 -11.65
N VAL A 508 -30.90 -9.19 -12.35
CA VAL A 508 -31.94 -9.53 -13.33
C VAL A 508 -31.50 -9.10 -14.71
N GLY A 509 -31.68 -9.98 -15.72
CA GLY A 509 -31.47 -9.64 -17.12
C GLY A 509 -32.38 -8.52 -17.58
N ALA A 510 -31.87 -7.32 -17.86
CA ALA A 510 -32.68 -6.27 -18.46
C ALA A 510 -32.88 -6.51 -19.96
N HIS A 511 -34.04 -6.13 -20.48
CA HIS A 511 -34.36 -6.16 -21.90
C HIS A 511 -34.07 -4.79 -22.53
N LEU A 512 -32.79 -4.54 -22.83
CA LEU A 512 -32.31 -3.26 -23.36
C LEU A 512 -32.35 -3.16 -24.89
N PHE A 513 -32.79 -4.20 -25.60
CA PHE A 513 -32.58 -4.33 -27.05
C PHE A 513 -33.55 -3.53 -27.93
N THR A 514 -34.47 -2.76 -27.34
CA THR A 514 -35.28 -1.82 -28.11
C THR A 514 -34.55 -0.47 -28.23
N PRO A 515 -34.65 0.23 -29.38
CA PRO A 515 -34.07 1.55 -29.53
C PRO A 515 -34.49 2.53 -28.42
N GLU A 516 -35.73 2.43 -27.95
CA GLU A 516 -36.26 3.28 -26.88
C GLU A 516 -35.60 2.98 -25.54
N ALA A 517 -35.43 1.70 -25.18
CA ALA A 517 -34.79 1.30 -23.94
C ALA A 517 -33.30 1.64 -23.93
N THR A 518 -32.61 1.41 -25.06
CA THR A 518 -31.20 1.81 -25.24
C THR A 518 -31.05 3.33 -25.15
N THR A 519 -31.96 4.11 -25.77
CA THR A 519 -31.92 5.58 -25.71
C THR A 519 -32.14 6.10 -24.29
N ALA A 520 -33.10 5.53 -23.56
CA ALA A 520 -33.36 5.89 -22.17
C ALA A 520 -32.12 5.63 -21.28
N TRP A 521 -31.54 4.44 -21.38
CA TRP A 521 -30.31 4.09 -20.65
C TRP A 521 -29.14 5.03 -21.04
N ALA A 522 -28.94 5.29 -22.33
CA ALA A 522 -27.88 6.16 -22.79
C ALA A 522 -28.02 7.60 -22.27
N ASN A 523 -29.25 8.12 -22.20
CA ASN A 523 -29.52 9.43 -21.61
C ASN A 523 -29.19 9.46 -20.11
N GLU A 524 -29.51 8.39 -19.40
CA GLU A 524 -29.23 8.26 -17.98
C GLU A 524 -27.73 8.16 -17.70
N MET A 525 -27.00 7.40 -18.52
CA MET A 525 -25.54 7.33 -18.46
C MET A 525 -24.89 8.68 -18.82
N CYS A 526 -25.40 9.41 -19.82
CA CYS A 526 -24.95 10.78 -20.11
C CYS A 526 -25.19 11.71 -18.90
N ALA A 527 -26.35 11.62 -18.26
CA ALA A 527 -26.63 12.39 -17.05
C ALA A 527 -25.72 12.00 -15.87
N SER A 528 -25.30 10.74 -15.77
CA SER A 528 -24.33 10.31 -14.75
C SER A 528 -22.91 10.76 -15.07
N VAL A 529 -22.53 10.87 -16.36
CA VAL A 529 -21.29 11.56 -16.78
C VAL A 529 -21.31 13.01 -16.32
N ASP A 530 -22.40 13.73 -16.54
CA ASP A 530 -22.55 15.12 -16.06
C ASP A 530 -22.52 15.21 -14.52
N MET A 531 -23.10 14.22 -13.84
CA MET A 531 -23.17 14.17 -12.38
C MET A 531 -21.81 13.88 -11.74
N PHE A 532 -21.06 12.90 -12.24
CA PHE A 532 -19.86 12.36 -11.58
C PHE A 532 -18.55 12.70 -12.28
N GLY A 533 -18.59 12.99 -13.59
CA GLY A 533 -17.42 13.31 -14.40
C GLY A 533 -16.71 12.09 -15.01
N TRP A 534 -17.39 10.98 -15.23
CA TRP A 534 -16.80 9.78 -15.84
C TRP A 534 -16.13 10.10 -17.19
N ASP A 535 -15.00 9.45 -17.47
CA ASP A 535 -14.31 9.58 -18.76
C ASP A 535 -14.85 8.61 -19.82
N GLY A 536 -15.71 7.67 -19.42
CA GLY A 536 -16.34 6.72 -20.29
C GLY A 536 -17.02 5.59 -19.53
N VAL A 537 -17.53 4.63 -20.29
CA VAL A 537 -18.23 3.44 -19.78
C VAL A 537 -17.46 2.20 -20.17
N ARG A 538 -17.20 1.33 -19.21
CA ARG A 538 -16.73 -0.03 -19.45
C ARG A 538 -17.93 -0.96 -19.37
N PHE A 539 -18.35 -1.49 -20.51
CA PHE A 539 -19.40 -2.49 -20.58
C PHE A 539 -18.87 -3.87 -20.17
N ASP A 540 -19.49 -4.48 -19.16
CA ASP A 540 -19.21 -5.86 -18.77
C ASP A 540 -20.04 -6.87 -19.57
N TRP A 541 -19.67 -8.16 -19.50
CA TRP A 541 -20.07 -9.26 -20.40
C TRP A 541 -21.56 -9.36 -20.77
N ASN A 542 -22.46 -8.74 -20.02
CA ASN A 542 -23.91 -8.89 -20.14
C ASN A 542 -24.59 -7.80 -21.00
N PHE A 543 -23.83 -6.83 -21.52
CA PHE A 543 -24.30 -5.92 -22.57
C PHE A 543 -24.28 -6.56 -23.97
N ILE A 544 -23.67 -7.74 -24.13
CA ILE A 544 -23.52 -8.40 -25.43
C ILE A 544 -24.76 -9.29 -25.71
N PRO A 545 -25.51 -9.05 -26.80
CA PRO A 545 -26.68 -9.85 -27.19
C PRO A 545 -26.36 -11.31 -27.61
N VAL A 546 -25.10 -11.76 -27.48
CA VAL A 546 -24.59 -13.01 -28.09
C VAL A 546 -23.72 -13.86 -27.15
N ALA A 547 -23.58 -13.50 -25.88
CA ALA A 547 -23.13 -14.51 -24.91
C ALA A 547 -24.23 -15.58 -24.85
N PRO A 548 -23.92 -16.89 -24.98
CA PRO A 548 -24.91 -17.96 -25.11
C PRO A 548 -25.66 -18.15 -23.78
N GLN A 549 -26.58 -17.24 -23.52
CA GLN A 549 -27.39 -17.19 -22.32
C GLN A 549 -28.87 -17.08 -22.67
N ASP A 550 -29.20 -17.08 -23.96
CA ASP A 550 -30.55 -17.41 -24.40
C ASP A 550 -30.68 -18.94 -24.48
N PRO A 551 -31.38 -19.60 -23.54
CA PRO A 551 -31.67 -21.03 -23.65
C PRO A 551 -32.45 -21.37 -24.94
N LEU A 552 -33.09 -20.41 -25.59
CA LEU A 552 -33.76 -20.59 -26.89
C LEU A 552 -32.75 -20.63 -28.06
N TYR A 553 -31.58 -20.00 -27.96
CA TYR A 553 -30.50 -20.12 -28.97
C TYR A 553 -29.73 -21.44 -28.84
N ALA A 554 -29.61 -22.01 -27.64
CA ALA A 554 -29.05 -23.35 -27.46
C ALA A 554 -29.91 -24.44 -28.11
N ALA A 555 -31.24 -24.24 -28.17
CA ALA A 555 -32.14 -25.11 -28.92
C ALA A 555 -32.03 -24.92 -30.45
N ALA A 556 -31.62 -23.73 -30.91
CA ALA A 556 -31.42 -23.42 -32.33
C ALA A 556 -30.11 -23.97 -32.91
N ALA A 557 -29.12 -24.35 -32.07
CA ALA A 557 -27.83 -24.91 -32.49
C ALA A 557 -27.93 -26.27 -33.25
N GLY A 558 -29.13 -26.85 -33.35
CA GLY A 558 -29.42 -27.98 -34.23
C GLY A 558 -29.74 -27.59 -35.69
N ARG A 559 -29.91 -26.31 -36.01
CA ARG A 559 -30.18 -25.83 -37.38
C ARG A 559 -28.93 -25.16 -37.93
N LYS A 560 -28.32 -25.80 -38.94
CA LYS A 560 -27.29 -25.19 -39.79
C LYS A 560 -27.83 -23.88 -40.37
N GLU A 561 -27.26 -22.76 -39.97
CA GLU A 561 -27.49 -21.49 -40.64
C GLU A 561 -26.97 -21.57 -42.08
N LYS A 562 -27.83 -21.23 -43.04
CA LYS A 562 -27.39 -20.73 -44.35
C LYS A 562 -27.19 -19.24 -44.18
N GLY A 563 -25.96 -18.79 -44.40
CA GLY A 563 -25.54 -17.43 -44.13
C GLY A 563 -26.26 -16.35 -44.94
N ILE A 564 -26.14 -15.14 -44.39
CA ILE A 564 -25.88 -13.90 -45.12
C ILE A 564 -24.72 -13.22 -44.39
#